data_AF-A0A2D6X700-F1
#
_entry.id   AF-A0A2D6X700-F1
#
_cell.length_a   1.000
_cell.length_b   1.000
_cell.length_c   1.000
_cell.angle_alpha   90.00
_cell.angle_beta   90.00
_cell.angle_gamma   90.00
#
_symmetry.space_group_name_H-M   'P 1'
#
loop_
_entity.id
_entity.type
_entity.pdbx_description
1 polymer ?
#
loop_
_entity_poly.entity_id
_entity_poly.type
_entity_poly.pdbx_seq_one_letter_code
_entity_poly.pdbx_strand_id
1 'polypeptide(L)'
;MVEAEEFSKYERARILGARGLQISMDAPLLIKINDEDLEGVNYDPLRIAEKELDSGVLPISVKRPLPEKEEMELEKVKIDDRDVSDEVKIKAEQEAEKEISEGGEIMEIANPEDEQDGEQALSNPASEAGGVGGV
;
A
#
# COMPACT_ATOMS: atom_id res chain seq x y z
N MET A 1 -13.78 29.09 -15.31
CA MET A 1 -13.01 29.00 -16.57
C MET A 1 -12.06 27.84 -16.38
N VAL A 2 -12.30 26.71 -17.04
CA VAL A 2 -11.38 25.58 -17.01
C VAL A 2 -10.34 25.87 -18.09
N GLU A 3 -9.10 26.08 -17.67
CA GLU A 3 -7.96 26.33 -18.57
C GLU A 3 -7.66 25.10 -19.42
N ALA A 4 -7.00 25.33 -20.56
CA ALA A 4 -6.65 24.38 -21.62
C ALA A 4 -6.65 22.91 -21.16
N GLU A 5 -7.69 22.15 -21.56
CA GLU A 5 -7.90 20.79 -21.10
C GLU A 5 -6.84 19.84 -21.67
N GLU A 6 -5.71 19.73 -20.98
CA GLU A 6 -4.82 18.60 -21.16
C GLU A 6 -5.58 17.31 -20.80
N PHE A 7 -5.53 16.32 -21.70
CA PHE A 7 -6.05 14.99 -21.41
C PHE A 7 -5.28 14.37 -20.24
N SER A 8 -5.98 13.72 -19.32
CA SER A 8 -5.30 12.91 -18.31
C SER A 8 -4.46 11.82 -18.97
N LYS A 9 -3.43 11.31 -18.28
CA LYS A 9 -2.58 10.22 -18.79
C LYS A 9 -3.38 8.99 -19.28
N TYR A 10 -4.52 8.73 -18.65
CA TYR A 10 -5.41 7.61 -19.01
C TYR A 10 -6.23 7.92 -20.26
N GLU A 11 -6.75 9.13 -20.37
CA GLU A 11 -7.49 9.60 -21.55
C GLU A 11 -6.57 9.63 -22.77
N ARG A 12 -5.37 10.23 -22.64
CA ARG A 12 -4.36 10.26 -23.71
C ARG A 12 -4.01 8.84 -24.17
N ALA A 13 -3.73 7.93 -23.25
CA ALA A 13 -3.43 6.54 -23.59
C ALA A 13 -4.61 5.85 -24.32
N ARG A 14 -5.84 6.09 -23.88
CA ARG A 14 -7.04 5.50 -24.50
C ARG A 14 -7.27 6.05 -25.91
N ILE A 15 -7.07 7.35 -26.11
CA ILE A 15 -7.20 8.02 -27.41
C ILE A 15 -6.15 7.47 -28.38
N LEU A 16 -4.88 7.42 -27.97
CA LEU A 16 -3.80 6.88 -28.81
C LEU A 16 -4.02 5.41 -29.17
N GLY A 17 -4.47 4.60 -28.21
CA GLY A 17 -4.78 3.19 -28.48
C GLY A 17 -5.92 3.02 -29.47
N ALA A 18 -7.02 3.78 -29.30
CA ALA A 18 -8.15 3.73 -30.23
C ALA A 18 -7.78 4.24 -31.62
N ARG A 19 -7.03 5.34 -31.70
CA ARG A 19 -6.62 5.93 -32.98
C ARG A 19 -5.56 5.09 -33.69
N GLY A 20 -4.58 4.57 -32.98
CA GLY A 20 -3.61 3.63 -33.52
C GLY A 20 -4.29 2.40 -34.11
N LEU A 21 -5.30 1.84 -33.43
CA LEU A 21 -6.09 0.74 -33.98
C LEU A 21 -6.81 1.11 -35.28
N GLN A 22 -7.40 2.32 -35.37
CA GLN A 22 -8.05 2.78 -36.60
C GLN A 22 -7.04 2.86 -37.75
N ILE A 23 -5.84 3.42 -37.51
CA ILE A 23 -4.79 3.53 -38.52
C ILE A 23 -4.33 2.14 -38.99
N SER A 24 -4.18 1.18 -38.08
CA SER A 24 -3.88 -0.22 -38.43
C SER A 24 -4.97 -0.89 -39.28
N MET A 25 -6.17 -0.33 -39.31
CA MET A 25 -7.30 -0.77 -40.14
C MET A 25 -7.46 0.10 -41.40
N ASP A 26 -6.37 0.71 -41.86
CA ASP A 26 -6.32 1.61 -43.03
C ASP A 26 -7.30 2.80 -42.95
N ALA A 27 -7.62 3.28 -41.75
CA ALA A 27 -8.39 4.51 -41.60
C ALA A 27 -7.59 5.71 -42.14
N PRO A 28 -8.27 6.71 -42.74
CA PRO A 28 -7.60 7.86 -43.32
C PRO A 28 -6.87 8.70 -42.26
N LEU A 29 -5.66 9.12 -42.61
CA LEU A 29 -4.86 10.06 -41.82
C LEU A 29 -5.40 11.49 -42.00
N LEU A 30 -5.53 12.22 -40.90
CA LEU A 30 -6.04 13.59 -40.85
C LEU A 30 -4.94 14.65 -41.00
N ILE A 31 -3.68 14.27 -40.75
CA ILE A 31 -2.52 15.12 -40.99
C ILE A 31 -1.94 14.90 -42.40
N LYS A 32 -1.38 15.96 -42.97
CA LYS A 32 -0.57 15.86 -44.19
C LYS A 32 0.82 15.39 -43.79
N ILE A 33 1.09 14.10 -44.00
CA ILE A 33 2.42 13.51 -43.78
C ILE A 33 3.08 13.35 -45.15
N ASN A 34 4.30 13.83 -45.30
CA ASN A 34 5.10 13.53 -46.49
C ASN A 34 5.69 12.12 -46.37
N ASP A 35 6.08 11.50 -47.49
CA ASP A 35 6.63 10.13 -47.50
C ASP A 35 7.89 10.02 -46.61
N GLU A 36 8.69 11.09 -46.52
CA GLU A 36 9.87 11.17 -45.64
C GLU A 36 9.50 11.13 -44.14
N ASP A 37 8.39 11.75 -43.75
CA ASP A 37 7.91 11.79 -42.37
C ASP A 37 7.31 10.45 -41.93
N LEU A 38 6.81 9.65 -42.88
CA LEU A 38 6.32 8.29 -42.69
C LEU A 38 7.47 7.29 -42.53
N GLU A 39 8.51 7.40 -43.37
CA GLU A 39 9.74 6.62 -43.21
C GLU A 39 10.42 6.92 -41.88
N GLY A 40 10.45 8.19 -41.45
CA GLY A 40 11.01 8.59 -40.16
C GLY A 40 10.30 7.99 -38.94
N VAL A 41 9.04 7.58 -39.07
CA VAL A 41 8.29 6.87 -38.00
C VAL A 41 8.13 5.37 -38.28
N ASN A 42 8.80 4.84 -39.31
CA ASN A 42 8.72 3.43 -39.73
C ASN A 42 7.27 2.94 -39.88
N TYR A 43 6.38 3.82 -40.35
CA TYR A 43 4.96 3.52 -40.54
C TYR A 43 4.25 2.97 -39.28
N ASP A 44 4.76 3.24 -38.07
CA ASP A 44 4.17 2.77 -36.82
C ASP A 44 2.82 3.49 -36.55
N PRO A 45 1.69 2.76 -36.50
CA PRO A 45 0.37 3.34 -36.26
C PRO A 45 0.28 4.15 -34.96
N LEU A 46 1.01 3.77 -33.92
CA LEU A 46 1.01 4.49 -32.64
C LEU A 46 1.71 5.83 -32.75
N ARG A 47 2.84 5.89 -33.47
CA ARG A 47 3.58 7.14 -33.70
C ARG A 47 2.81 8.10 -34.59
N ILE A 48 2.09 7.56 -35.57
CA ILE A 48 1.21 8.36 -36.42
C ILE A 48 0.04 8.93 -35.60
N ALA A 49 -0.60 8.10 -34.76
CA ALA A 49 -1.65 8.55 -33.85
C ALA A 49 -1.16 9.63 -32.87
N GLU A 50 0.08 9.54 -32.40
CA GLU A 50 0.71 10.55 -31.54
C GLU A 50 0.86 11.89 -32.27
N LYS A 51 1.40 11.89 -33.50
CA LYS A 51 1.49 13.10 -34.33
C LYS A 51 0.11 13.74 -34.59
N GLU A 52 -0.92 12.93 -34.81
CA GLU A 52 -2.29 13.43 -35.01
C GLU A 52 -2.91 14.01 -33.74
N LEU A 53 -2.65 13.40 -32.58
CA LEU A 53 -3.14 13.92 -31.30
C LEU A 53 -2.44 15.24 -30.94
N ASP A 54 -1.12 15.31 -31.10
CA ASP A 54 -0.32 16.48 -30.75
C ASP A 54 -0.58 17.67 -31.70
N SER A 55 -1.01 17.40 -32.94
CA SER A 55 -1.45 18.43 -33.88
C SER A 55 -2.90 18.90 -33.65
N GLY A 56 -3.64 18.29 -32.73
CA GLY A 56 -4.99 18.70 -32.36
C GLY A 56 -6.04 18.48 -33.46
N VAL A 57 -5.75 17.66 -34.47
CA VAL A 57 -6.65 17.45 -35.62
C VAL A 57 -7.74 16.40 -35.36
N LEU A 58 -7.59 15.60 -34.30
CA LEU A 58 -8.54 14.55 -33.97
C LEU A 58 -9.86 15.15 -33.44
N PRO A 59 -11.02 14.89 -34.07
CA PRO A 59 -12.31 15.36 -33.60
C PRO A 59 -12.82 14.46 -32.47
N ILE A 60 -12.19 14.54 -31.30
CA ILE A 60 -12.47 13.69 -30.15
C ILE A 60 -13.02 14.51 -28.98
N SER A 61 -13.92 13.90 -28.21
CA SER A 61 -14.44 14.49 -26.97
C SER A 61 -14.51 13.41 -25.90
N VAL A 62 -14.03 13.71 -24.70
CA VAL A 62 -14.04 12.78 -23.57
C VAL A 62 -15.21 13.10 -22.66
N LYS A 63 -16.07 12.11 -22.41
CA LYS A 63 -17.12 12.21 -21.40
C LYS A 63 -16.56 11.83 -20.04
N ARG A 64 -16.64 12.74 -19.07
CA ARG A 64 -16.19 12.55 -17.69
C ARG A 64 -17.41 12.47 -16.75
N PRO A 65 -18.06 11.30 -16.63
CA PRO A 65 -19.20 11.15 -15.72
C PRO A 65 -18.71 11.30 -14.28
N LEU A 66 -19.45 12.10 -13.50
CA LEU A 66 -19.25 12.17 -12.06
C LEU A 66 -19.95 10.96 -11.40
N PRO A 67 -19.47 10.50 -10.24
CA PRO A 67 -20.18 9.47 -9.49
C PRO A 67 -21.58 9.96 -9.16
N GLU A 68 -22.58 9.13 -9.46
CA GLU A 68 -23.95 9.38 -9.03
C GLU A 68 -24.06 9.07 -7.53
N LYS A 69 -24.86 9.86 -6.81
CA LYS A 69 -25.17 9.57 -5.41
C LYS A 69 -26.23 8.49 -5.38
N GLU A 70 -25.85 7.29 -4.95
CA GLU A 70 -26.83 6.29 -4.56
C GLU A 70 -27.27 6.59 -3.11
N GLU A 71 -28.57 6.81 -2.90
CA GLU A 71 -29.18 6.90 -1.56
C GLU A 71 -29.23 5.51 -0.94
N MET A 72 -28.07 4.99 -0.58
CA MET A 72 -27.95 3.79 0.24
C MET A 72 -27.77 4.24 1.69
N GLU A 73 -28.64 3.76 2.58
CA GLU A 73 -28.45 3.91 4.02
C GLU A 73 -27.12 3.23 4.37
N LEU A 74 -26.11 4.02 4.69
CA LEU A 74 -24.85 3.49 5.19
C LEU A 74 -25.18 2.70 6.47
N GLU A 75 -24.95 1.38 6.46
CA GLU A 75 -24.92 0.62 7.70
C GLU A 75 -23.88 1.28 8.59
N LYS A 76 -24.34 1.86 9.70
CA LYS A 76 -23.44 2.37 10.72
C LYS A 76 -22.57 1.19 11.12
N VAL A 77 -21.29 1.25 10.78
CA VAL A 77 -20.30 0.34 11.34
C VAL A 77 -20.51 0.42 12.84
N LYS A 78 -20.90 -0.70 13.47
CA LYS A 78 -20.91 -0.82 14.91
C LYS A 78 -19.45 -0.73 15.32
N ILE A 79 -18.97 0.49 15.51
CA ILE A 79 -17.81 0.73 16.32
C ILE A 79 -18.31 0.31 17.69
N ASP A 80 -17.89 -0.87 18.15
CA ASP A 80 -18.00 -1.22 19.55
C ASP A 80 -17.11 -0.22 20.29
N ASP A 81 -17.66 0.96 20.57
CA ASP A 81 -17.16 1.82 21.62
C ASP A 81 -17.40 1.03 22.90
N ARG A 82 -16.45 0.13 23.21
CA ARG A 82 -16.26 -0.34 24.58
C ARG A 82 -15.79 0.88 25.35
N ASP A 83 -16.69 1.81 25.58
CA ASP A 83 -16.61 2.76 26.67
C ASP A 83 -16.69 1.91 27.94
N VAL A 84 -15.56 1.27 28.29
CA VAL A 84 -15.32 0.90 29.67
C VAL A 84 -15.34 2.24 30.40
N SER A 85 -16.50 2.53 31.00
CA SER A 85 -16.71 3.68 31.86
C SER A 85 -15.54 3.75 32.84
N ASP A 86 -15.05 4.96 33.12
CA ASP A 86 -13.84 5.17 33.92
C ASP A 86 -13.85 4.38 35.25
N GLU A 87 -15.03 4.11 35.81
CA GLU A 87 -15.26 3.24 36.97
C GLU A 87 -14.70 1.82 36.82
N VAL A 88 -14.80 1.20 35.64
CA VAL A 88 -14.33 -0.17 35.38
C VAL A 88 -12.80 -0.22 35.32
N LYS A 89 -12.18 0.84 34.76
CA LYS A 89 -10.71 0.98 34.76
C LYS A 89 -10.19 1.22 36.16
N ILE A 90 -10.81 2.13 36.91
CA ILE A 90 -10.46 2.42 38.30
C ILE A 90 -10.60 1.16 39.17
N LYS A 91 -11.67 0.38 38.98
CA LYS A 91 -11.87 -0.86 39.72
C LYS A 91 -10.82 -1.92 39.38
N ALA A 92 -10.50 -2.08 38.10
CA ALA A 92 -9.46 -3.01 37.66
C ALA A 92 -8.06 -2.61 38.17
N GLU A 93 -7.75 -1.31 38.22
CA GLU A 93 -6.52 -0.78 38.81
C GLU A 93 -6.46 -1.03 40.33
N GLN A 94 -7.55 -0.76 41.05
CA GLN A 94 -7.63 -1.00 42.51
C GLN A 94 -7.54 -2.48 42.88
N GLU A 95 -8.09 -3.36 42.04
CA GLU A 95 -8.01 -4.80 42.23
C GLU A 95 -6.59 -5.30 41.96
N ALA A 96 -5.94 -4.81 40.90
CA ALA A 96 -4.54 -5.11 40.61
C ALA A 96 -3.58 -4.58 41.70
N GLU A 97 -3.79 -3.37 42.24
CA GLU A 97 -2.99 -2.85 43.36
C GLU A 97 -3.15 -3.69 44.63
N LYS A 98 -4.37 -4.19 44.92
CA LYS A 98 -4.60 -5.09 46.05
C LYS A 98 -3.92 -6.44 45.85
N GLU A 99 -4.02 -7.05 44.67
CA GLU A 99 -3.31 -8.30 44.37
C GLU A 99 -1.79 -8.14 44.46
N ILE A 100 -1.22 -7.02 44.03
CA ILE A 100 0.22 -6.75 44.16
C ILE A 100 0.62 -6.50 45.62
N SER A 101 -0.21 -5.82 46.40
CA SER A 101 0.01 -5.59 47.84
C SER A 101 -0.12 -6.89 48.66
N GLU A 102 -1.11 -7.72 48.35
CA GLU A 102 -1.37 -8.98 49.04
C GLU A 102 -0.39 -10.07 48.59
N GLY A 103 0.02 -10.07 47.31
CA GLY A 103 1.09 -10.89 46.77
C GLY A 103 2.51 -10.46 47.19
N GLY A 104 2.62 -9.51 48.13
CA GLY A 104 3.86 -9.02 48.72
C GLY A 104 4.64 -10.04 49.57
N GLU A 105 4.50 -11.34 49.32
CA GLU A 105 5.32 -12.41 49.91
C GLU A 105 6.80 -12.31 49.50
N ILE A 106 7.13 -11.58 48.42
CA ILE A 106 8.51 -11.38 47.97
C ILE A 106 9.39 -10.60 48.95
N MET A 107 8.82 -9.81 49.87
CA MET A 107 9.61 -9.08 50.89
C MET A 107 9.90 -9.93 52.15
N GLU A 108 9.19 -11.05 52.33
CA GLU A 108 9.34 -11.95 53.50
C GLU A 108 10.42 -13.02 53.28
N ILE A 109 10.81 -13.30 52.02
CA ILE A 109 11.80 -14.34 51.67
C ILE A 109 13.25 -13.87 51.85
N ALA A 110 13.53 -12.57 51.90
CA ALA A 110 14.91 -12.08 52.04
C ALA A 110 15.33 -11.98 53.51
N ASN A 111 15.54 -13.14 54.15
CA ASN A 111 16.14 -13.21 55.47
C ASN A 111 17.67 -13.04 55.30
N PRO A 112 18.35 -12.06 55.94
CA PRO A 112 19.80 -11.85 55.79
C PRO A 112 20.66 -13.00 56.37
N GLU A 113 20.04 -14.07 56.87
CA GLU A 113 20.69 -15.28 57.36
C GLU A 113 20.90 -16.35 56.26
N ASP A 114 20.30 -16.21 55.07
CA ASP A 114 20.48 -17.15 53.95
C ASP A 114 21.77 -16.90 53.13
N GLU A 115 22.61 -15.92 53.52
CA GLU A 115 23.98 -15.79 53.01
C GLU A 115 24.98 -16.68 53.80
N GLN A 116 24.86 -18.01 53.70
CA GLN A 116 25.96 -18.92 54.06
C GLN A 116 26.14 -20.08 53.07
N ASP A 117 27.37 -20.12 52.54
CA ASP A 117 28.14 -21.25 52.01
C ASP A 117 27.71 -21.90 50.69
N GLY A 118 28.43 -21.52 49.63
CA GLY A 118 28.37 -22.18 48.34
C GLY A 118 29.49 -21.77 47.38
N GLU A 119 30.75 -21.75 47.85
CA GLU A 119 31.90 -21.79 46.96
C GLU A 119 31.84 -23.08 46.10
N GLN A 120 31.67 -22.97 44.78
CA GLN A 120 32.57 -23.56 43.76
C GLN A 120 32.04 -23.41 42.33
N ALA A 121 32.63 -22.41 41.66
CA ALA A 121 33.13 -22.38 40.30
C ALA A 121 32.67 -23.43 39.26
N LEU A 122 32.04 -22.90 38.20
CA LEU A 122 32.42 -23.03 36.77
C LEU A 122 32.74 -24.42 36.20
N SER A 123 31.90 -24.92 35.30
CA SER A 123 32.31 -25.19 33.90
C SER A 123 31.14 -25.73 33.06
N ASN A 124 30.94 -25.12 31.90
CA ASN A 124 29.95 -25.47 30.89
C ASN A 124 30.67 -26.30 29.80
N PRO A 125 30.20 -27.48 29.36
CA PRO A 125 30.67 -28.07 28.10
C PRO A 125 29.64 -27.86 26.98
N ALA A 126 29.98 -26.95 26.05
CA ALA A 126 29.34 -26.84 24.75
C ALA A 126 29.85 -27.96 23.83
N SER A 127 28.96 -28.74 23.22
CA SER A 127 29.30 -29.59 22.07
C SER A 127 28.06 -30.04 21.30
N GLU A 128 27.64 -29.26 20.31
CA GLU A 128 26.86 -29.76 19.16
C GLU A 128 27.27 -29.00 17.90
N ALA A 129 28.05 -29.64 17.02
CA ALA A 129 27.84 -29.69 15.57
C ALA A 129 29.14 -30.01 14.80
N GLY A 130 29.09 -31.09 14.02
CA GLY A 130 29.71 -31.12 12.69
C GLY A 130 31.06 -31.81 12.57
N GLY A 131 31.07 -33.14 12.51
CA GLY A 131 32.19 -33.93 11.98
C GLY A 131 31.72 -34.85 10.86
N VAL A 132 32.29 -34.67 9.67
CA VAL A 132 32.58 -35.69 8.62
C VAL A 132 33.44 -34.93 7.59
N GLY A 133 34.75 -35.19 7.47
CA GLY A 133 35.38 -36.39 6.89
C GLY A 133 35.61 -36.12 5.39
N GLY A 134 36.77 -36.23 4.77
CA GLY A 134 38.09 -36.77 5.08
C GLY A 134 38.72 -37.12 3.73
N VAL A 135 40.06 -37.08 3.64
CA VAL A 135 40.95 -37.57 2.54
C VAL A 135 40.75 -37.03 1.12
#